data_AF-A0A8J3IXT0-F1
#
_entry.id   AF-A0A8J3IXT0-F1
#
_cell.length_a   1.000
_cell.length_b   1.000
_cell.length_c   1.000
_cell.angle_alpha   90.00
_cell.angle_beta   90.00
_cell.angle_gamma   90.00
#
_symmetry.space_group_name_H-M   'P 1'
#
loop_
_entity.id
_entity.type
_entity.pdbx_description
1 polymer ?
#
loop_
_entity_poly.entity_id
_entity_poly.type
_entity_poly.pdbx_seq_one_letter_code
_entity_poly.pdbx_strand_id
1 'polypeptide(L)' 'MGVAETLLHTYDIVQGLGVGWRPPGRLSAAVLTRLFPDAPAGDPTAVLLWSTGRGPLPGRTPVTSWVWHAAVD' A
#
# COMPACT_ATOMS: atom_id res chain seq x y z
N MET A 1 2.17 2.20 12.07
CA MET A 1 2.61 0.81 11.85
C MET A 1 1.46 -0.17 11.87
N GLY A 2 0.78 -0.45 12.99
CA GLY A 2 -0.23 -1.54 13.06
C GLY A 2 -1.29 -1.59 11.94
N VAL A 3 -1.87 -0.44 11.55
CA VAL A 3 -2.83 -0.39 10.42
C VAL A 3 -2.18 -0.84 9.12
N ALA A 4 -0.94 -0.43 8.83
CA ALA A 4 -0.22 -0.84 7.62
C ALA A 4 0.00 -2.36 7.61
N GLU A 5 0.50 -2.92 8.72
CA GLU A 5 0.72 -4.37 8.86
C GLU A 5 -0.57 -5.16 8.64
N THR A 6 -1.65 -4.76 9.31
CA THR A 6 -2.95 -5.44 9.18
C THR A 6 -3.42 -5.41 7.73
N LEU A 7 -3.35 -4.26 7.04
CA LEU A 7 -3.82 -4.15 5.67
C LEU A 7 -2.98 -4.97 4.69
N LEU A 8 -1.65 -4.83 4.75
CA LEU A 8 -0.73 -5.45 3.81
C LEU A 8 -0.71 -6.96 4.00
N HIS A 9 -0.63 -7.44 5.23
CA HIS A 9 -0.59 -8.89 5.47
C HIS A 9 -1.96 -9.55 5.30
N THR A 10 -3.07 -8.86 5.56
CA THR A 10 -4.39 -9.37 5.17
C THR A 10 -4.47 -9.51 3.65
N TYR A 11 -3.97 -8.54 2.89
CA TYR A 11 -3.90 -8.62 1.43
C TYR A 11 -3.08 -9.83 0.97
N ASP A 12 -1.92 -10.06 1.58
CA ASP A 12 -1.06 -11.20 1.22
C ASP A 12 -1.77 -12.55 1.49
N ILE A 13 -2.45 -12.67 2.64
CA ILE A 13 -3.19 -13.88 3.03
C ILE A 13 -4.35 -14.16 2.06
N VAL A 14 -5.20 -13.17 1.81
CA VAL A 14 -6.40 -13.37 0.96
C VAL A 14 -6.03 -13.65 -0.49
N GLN A 15 -4.91 -13.10 -0.99
CA GLN A 15 -4.39 -13.43 -2.32
C GLN A 15 -3.95 -14.90 -2.40
N GLY A 16 -3.24 -15.40 -1.38
CA GLY A 16 -2.87 -16.82 -1.29
C GLY A 16 -4.08 -17.76 -1.20
N LEU A 17 -5.21 -17.27 -0.69
CA LEU A 17 -6.47 -18.01 -0.58
C LEU A 17 -7.44 -17.80 -1.76
N GLY A 18 -7.08 -16.95 -2.74
CA GLY A 18 -7.96 -16.62 -3.88
C GLY A 18 -9.21 -15.83 -3.51
N VAL A 19 -9.20 -15.10 -2.38
CA VAL A 19 -10.32 -14.30 -1.90
C VAL A 19 -10.19 -12.86 -2.40
N GLY A 20 -11.22 -12.37 -3.09
CA GLY A 20 -11.30 -11.01 -3.62
C GLY A 20 -11.49 -9.96 -2.53
N TRP A 21 -10.39 -9.55 -1.89
CA TRP A 21 -10.39 -8.47 -0.90
C TRP A 21 -9.28 -7.47 -1.21
N ARG A 22 -9.54 -6.19 -0.92
CA ARG A 22 -8.55 -5.11 -1.06
C ARG A 22 -8.58 -4.19 0.16
N PRO A 23 -7.45 -3.56 0.53
CA PRO A 23 -7.41 -2.58 1.60
C PRO A 23 -8.43 -1.44 1.38
N PRO A 24 -9.18 -1.02 2.41
CA PRO A 24 -10.10 0.11 2.30
C PRO A 24 -9.37 1.42 2.03
N GLY A 25 -9.79 2.17 1.00
CA GLY A 25 -9.09 3.38 0.55
C GLY A 25 -8.82 4.43 1.63
N ARG A 26 -9.74 4.63 2.59
CA ARG A 26 -9.54 5.57 3.71
C ARG A 26 -8.34 5.21 4.59
N LEU A 27 -8.14 3.91 4.85
CA LEU A 27 -7.06 3.44 5.71
C LEU A 27 -5.76 3.39 4.91
N SER A 28 -5.84 3.05 3.63
CA SER A 28 -4.70 3.15 2.71
C SER A 28 -4.16 4.58 2.64
N ALA A 29 -5.04 5.56 2.51
CA ALA A 29 -4.66 6.98 2.52
C ALA A 29 -3.95 7.38 3.82
N ALA A 30 -4.48 6.98 4.98
CA ALA A 30 -3.86 7.27 6.28
C ALA A 30 -2.46 6.63 6.41
N VAL A 31 -2.29 5.41 5.90
CA VAL A 31 -0.99 4.73 5.87
C VAL A 31 -0.01 5.47 4.95
N LEU A 32 -0.44 5.85 3.74
CA LEU A 32 0.39 6.57 2.78
C LEU A 32 0.86 7.91 3.36
N THR A 33 -0.05 8.73 3.88
CA THR A 33 0.29 10.01 4.51
C THR A 33 1.31 9.84 5.63
N ARG A 34 1.20 8.77 6.44
CA ARG A 34 2.07 8.58 7.59
C ARG A 34 3.42 7.94 7.27
N LEU A 35 3.48 7.00 6.32
CA LEU A 35 4.60 6.08 6.13
C LEU A 35 5.21 6.12 4.73
N PHE A 36 4.56 6.77 3.78
CA PHE A 36 5.02 6.95 2.40
C PHE A 36 4.73 8.38 1.92
N PRO A 37 5.31 9.42 2.55
CA PRO A 37 4.99 10.82 2.25
C PRO A 37 5.27 11.19 0.77
N ASP A 38 6.22 10.51 0.13
CA ASP A 38 6.58 10.71 -1.27
C ASP A 38 5.77 9.84 -2.24
N ALA A 39 4.76 9.12 -1.74
CA ALA A 39 3.89 8.33 -2.58
C ALA A 39 3.10 9.22 -3.54
N PRO A 40 2.84 8.74 -4.76
CA PRO A 40 2.11 9.53 -5.74
C PRO A 40 0.63 9.68 -5.43
N ALA A 41 0.04 10.73 -6.00
CA ALA A 41 -1.41 10.88 -6.03
C ALA A 41 -2.07 9.78 -6.87
N GLY A 42 -3.31 9.43 -6.52
CA GLY A 42 -4.10 8.41 -7.21
C GLY A 42 -5.10 7.74 -6.27
N ASP A 43 -5.67 6.61 -6.71
CA ASP A 43 -6.46 5.74 -5.83
C ASP A 43 -5.58 5.23 -4.67
N PRO A 44 -5.89 5.56 -3.40
CA PRO A 44 -5.01 5.25 -2.28
C PRO A 44 -4.72 3.75 -2.13
N THR A 45 -5.67 2.89 -2.48
CA THR A 45 -5.48 1.45 -2.41
C THR A 45 -4.52 0.96 -3.49
N ALA A 46 -4.67 1.41 -4.74
CA ALA A 46 -3.71 1.10 -5.80
C ALA A 46 -2.31 1.64 -5.49
N VAL A 47 -2.22 2.88 -4.99
CA VAL A 47 -0.93 3.49 -4.62
C VAL A 47 -0.26 2.71 -3.50
N LEU A 48 -0.96 2.37 -2.42
CA LEU A 48 -0.38 1.59 -1.31
C LEU A 48 0.14 0.22 -1.77
N LEU A 49 -0.62 -0.48 -2.61
CA LEU A 49 -0.20 -1.78 -3.13
C LEU A 49 1.03 -1.63 -4.04
N TRP A 50 1.09 -0.60 -4.89
CA TRP A 50 2.27 -0.33 -5.72
C TRP A 50 3.50 0.07 -4.89
N SER A 51 3.35 1.01 -3.95
CA SER A 51 4.42 1.48 -3.06
C SER A 51 5.07 0.36 -2.24
N THR A 52 4.38 -0.77 -2.10
CA THR A 52 4.83 -1.93 -1.33
C THR A 52 5.07 -3.18 -2.20
N GLY A 53 5.21 -3.00 -3.52
CA GLY A 53 5.58 -4.06 -4.46
C GLY A 53 4.49 -5.12 -4.73
N ARG A 54 3.23 -4.85 -4.37
CA ARG A 54 2.11 -5.81 -4.41
C ARG A 54 1.17 -5.66 -5.61
N GLY A 55 1.43 -4.69 -6.49
CA GLY A 55 0.63 -4.49 -7.69
C GLY A 55 1.17 -3.40 -8.62
N PRO A 56 0.68 -3.36 -9.87
CA PRO A 56 1.05 -2.32 -10.82
C PRO A 56 0.35 -1.00 -10.48
N LEU A 57 0.95 0.11 -10.93
CA LEU A 57 0.28 1.41 -11.02
C LEU A 57 0.49 1.96 -12.44
N PRO A 58 -0.57 2.35 -13.17
CA PRO A 58 -0.43 2.83 -14.54
C PRO A 58 0.58 3.98 -14.67
N GLY A 59 1.46 3.88 -15.66
CA GLY A 59 2.51 4.87 -15.90
C GLY A 59 3.68 4.81 -14.91
N ARG A 60 3.77 3.80 -14.05
CA ARG A 60 4.89 3.62 -13.12
C ARG A 60 5.62 2.30 -13.32
N THR A 61 6.93 2.37 -13.16
CA THR A 61 7.78 1.18 -13.06
C THR A 61 7.40 0.37 -11.82
N PRO A 62 7.42 -0.97 -11.87
CA PRO A 62 7.20 -1.82 -10.70
C PRO A 62 8.22 -1.54 -9.59
N VAL A 63 7.76 -1.59 -8.34
CA VAL A 63 8.61 -1.48 -7.15
C VAL A 63 9.13 -2.87 -6.80
N THR A 64 10.46 -3.05 -6.82
CA THR A 64 11.12 -4.33 -6.52
C THR A 64 11.69 -4.39 -5.10
N SER A 65 11.91 -3.24 -4.47
CA SER A 65 12.27 -3.09 -3.06
C SER A 65 11.59 -1.85 -2.50
N TRP A 66 11.22 -1.90 -1.23
CA TRP A 66 10.54 -0.79 -0.56
C TRP A 66 10.95 -0.68 0.89
N VAL A 67 10.83 0.52 1.41
CA VAL A 67 11.03 0.87 2.81
C VAL A 67 9.98 1.93 3.15
N TRP A 68 9.38 1.84 4.34
CA TRP A 68 8.55 2.92 4.85
C TRP A 68 9.43 3.96 5.53
N HIS A 69 9.05 5.23 5.36
CA HIS A 69 9.62 6.33 6.11
C HIS A 69 8.49 7.05 6.81
N ALA A 70 8.52 7.00 8.14
CA ALA A 70 7.63 7.78 8.96
C ALA A 70 7.79 9.26 8.59
N ALA A 71 6.70 9.89 8.12
CA ALA A 71 6.61 11.35 8.09
C ALA A 71 7.01 11.90 9.47
N VAL A 72 7.98 12.80 9.46
CA VAL A 72 8.47 13.55 10.61
C VAL A 72 8.16 15.00 10.26
N ASP A 73 7.14 15.54 10.89
CA ASP A 73 6.83 16.97 10.80
C ASP A 73 7.99 17.80 11.39
#